data_AF-A0A971VXB5-F1
#
_entry.id   AF-A0A971VXB5-F1
#
_cell.length_a   1.000
_cell.length_b   1.000
_cell.length_c   1.000
_cell.angle_alpha   90.00
_cell.angle_beta   90.00
_cell.angle_gamma   90.00
#
_symmetry.space_group_name_H-M   'P 1'
#
loop_
_entity.id
_entity.type
_entity.pdbx_description
1 polymer ?
#
loop_
_entity_poly.entity_id
_entity_poly.type
_entity_poly.pdbx_seq_one_letter_code
_entity_poly.pdbx_strand_id
1 'polypeptide(L)'
;LAPIFLMCDSNDIYVNTAISEPTLRQPAIFLSDAIPGGVGLAEGAYIAFTEILKACLEQLDSCGCREGCPSCIGTVKKGIDAKKLTKYLIKDLLNN
;
A
#
# COMPACT_ATOMS: atom_id res chain seq x y z
N LEU A 1 5.86 -0.20 -2.66
CA LEU A 1 5.78 -0.06 -4.13
C LEU A 1 5.72 1.39 -4.59
N ALA A 2 4.99 2.29 -3.92
CA ALA A 2 4.92 3.71 -4.30
C ALA A 2 6.29 4.36 -4.67
N PRO A 3 7.40 4.17 -3.92
CA PRO A 3 8.68 4.78 -4.28
C PRO A 3 9.19 4.45 -5.70
N ILE A 4 8.89 3.25 -6.21
CA ILE A 4 9.28 2.84 -7.57
C ILE A 4 8.56 3.69 -8.63
N PHE A 5 7.28 3.98 -8.41
CA PHE A 5 6.46 4.77 -9.32
C PHE A 5 6.77 6.26 -9.24
N LEU A 6 7.23 6.72 -8.08
CA LEU A 6 7.58 8.12 -7.82
C LEU A 6 9.05 8.44 -8.10
N MET A 7 9.85 7.41 -8.41
CA MET A 7 11.31 7.53 -8.56
C MET A 7 11.99 8.19 -7.35
N CYS A 8 11.51 7.88 -6.15
CA CYS A 8 12.03 8.41 -4.89
C CYS A 8 12.62 7.31 -4.01
N ASP A 9 13.32 7.69 -2.94
CA ASP A 9 13.74 6.73 -1.93
C ASP A 9 12.55 6.26 -1.09
N SER A 10 12.65 5.06 -0.53
CA SER A 10 11.65 4.53 0.40
C SER A 10 11.44 5.39 1.65
N ASN A 11 12.44 6.19 2.04
CA ASN A 11 12.37 7.09 3.19
C ASN A 11 11.71 8.44 2.87
N ASP A 12 11.49 8.76 1.59
CA ASP A 12 10.90 10.04 1.18
C ASP A 12 9.37 10.06 1.31
N ILE A 13 8.75 8.89 1.52
CA ILE A 13 7.31 8.74 1.69
C ILE A 13 6.99 7.98 2.98
N TYR A 14 6.13 8.57 3.79
CA TYR A 14 5.60 7.93 4.99
C TYR A 14 4.25 7.29 4.70
N VAL A 15 4.04 6.10 5.26
CA VAL A 15 2.78 5.36 5.21
C VAL A 15 2.27 5.17 6.62
N ASN A 16 1.06 5.66 6.90
CA ASN A 16 0.38 5.48 8.18
C ASN A 16 -0.98 4.81 7.96
N THR A 17 -1.47 4.09 8.97
CA THR A 17 -2.73 3.36 8.89
C THR A 17 -3.59 3.66 10.11
N ALA A 18 -4.85 3.99 9.89
CA ALA A 18 -5.84 4.17 10.95
C ALA A 18 -6.97 3.15 10.74
N ILE A 19 -7.27 2.35 11.77
CA ILE A 19 -8.39 1.39 11.73
C ILE A 19 -9.73 2.12 11.82
N SER A 20 -9.76 3.22 12.56
CA SER A 20 -10.90 4.11 12.67
C SER A 20 -10.37 5.53 12.72
N GLU A 21 -10.43 6.23 11.60
CA GLU A 21 -10.10 7.66 11.59
C GLU A 21 -11.35 8.46 12.00
N PRO A 22 -11.27 9.33 13.04
CA PRO A 22 -12.44 10.02 13.61
C PRO A 22 -13.31 10.80 12.62
N THR A 23 -12.68 11.39 11.59
CA THR A 23 -13.34 12.25 10.60
C THR A 23 -14.05 11.44 9.51
N LEU A 24 -13.36 10.42 8.99
CA LEU A 24 -13.78 9.55 7.91
C LEU A 24 -14.68 8.41 8.41
N ARG A 25 -14.61 8.07 9.71
CA ARG A 25 -15.35 6.98 10.37
C ARG A 25 -15.18 5.62 9.68
N GLN A 26 -14.02 5.43 9.04
CA GLN A 26 -13.67 4.21 8.32
C GLN A 26 -12.15 3.96 8.41
N PRO A 27 -11.68 2.75 8.09
CA PRO A 27 -10.25 2.49 7.97
C PRO A 27 -9.63 3.32 6.84
N ALA A 28 -8.43 3.83 7.07
CA ALA A 28 -7.72 4.67 6.10
C ALA A 28 -6.22 4.38 6.09
N ILE A 29 -5.63 4.49 4.90
CA ILE A 29 -4.18 4.45 4.68
C ILE A 29 -3.78 5.84 4.21
N PHE A 30 -2.82 6.45 4.90
CA PHE A 30 -2.30 7.78 4.61
C PHE A 30 -0.90 7.67 4.01
N LEU A 31 -0.70 8.29 2.85
CA LEU A 31 0.60 8.49 2.24
C LEU A 31 0.94 9.99 2.33
N SER A 32 2.12 10.31 2.83
CA SER A 32 2.59 11.69 2.97
C SER A 32 4.07 11.82 2.65
N ASP A 33 4.46 12.95 2.08
CA ASP A 33 5.87 13.32 1.94
C ASP A 33 6.57 13.36 3.30
N ALA A 34 7.81 12.86 3.34
CA ALA A 34 8.65 12.92 4.52
C ALA A 34 9.29 14.30 4.74
N ILE A 35 9.31 15.12 3.70
CA ILE A 35 10.00 16.42 3.66
C ILE A 35 9.06 17.52 4.18
N PRO A 36 9.49 18.34 5.14
CA PRO A 36 8.70 19.48 5.61
C PRO A 36 8.33 20.42 4.46
N GLY A 37 7.05 20.77 4.38
CA GLY A 37 6.49 21.58 3.29
C GLY A 37 5.99 20.77 2.09
N GLY A 38 6.35 19.48 1.99
CA GLY A 38 5.97 18.59 0.90
C GLY A 38 6.68 18.93 -0.42
N VAL A 39 7.02 17.91 -1.19
CA VAL A 39 7.61 18.09 -2.53
C VAL A 39 6.71 17.53 -3.64
N GLY A 40 5.54 17.00 -3.29
CA GLY A 40 4.53 16.52 -4.22
C GLY A 40 4.53 15.00 -4.41
N LEU A 41 5.22 14.23 -3.56
CA LEU A 41 5.24 12.77 -3.66
C LEU A 41 3.88 12.16 -3.34
N ALA A 42 3.16 12.67 -2.33
CA ALA A 42 1.82 12.20 -2.02
C ALA A 42 0.83 12.48 -3.16
N GLU A 43 0.95 13.63 -3.83
CA GLU A 43 0.14 13.98 -4.99
C GLU A 43 0.47 13.06 -6.18
N GLY A 44 1.77 12.85 -6.46
CA GLY A 44 2.20 11.88 -7.47
C GLY A 44 1.70 10.46 -7.17
N ALA A 45 1.69 10.06 -5.89
CA ALA A 45 1.19 8.76 -5.48
C ALA A 45 -0.31 8.62 -5.72
N TYR A 46 -1.06 9.70 -5.52
CA TYR A 46 -2.49 9.76 -5.81
C TYR A 46 -2.76 9.62 -7.31
N ILE A 47 -2.00 10.33 -8.15
CA ILE A 47 -2.12 10.23 -9.62
C ILE A 47 -1.75 8.81 -10.10
N ALA A 48 -0.70 8.22 -9.55
CA ALA A 48 -0.23 6.88 -9.89
C ALA A 48 -0.95 5.75 -9.15
N PHE A 49 -1.99 6.06 -8.35
CA PHE A 49 -2.58 5.13 -7.38
C PHE A 49 -3.04 3.81 -8.01
N THR A 50 -3.76 3.88 -9.12
CA THR A 50 -4.25 2.70 -9.84
C THR A 50 -3.10 1.80 -10.32
N GLU A 51 -2.03 2.37 -10.85
CA GLU A 51 -0.87 1.61 -11.34
C GLU A 51 -0.08 0.99 -10.19
N ILE A 52 0.05 1.71 -9.07
CA ILE A 52 0.63 1.18 -7.84
C ILE A 52 -0.17 -0.04 -7.35
N LEU A 53 -1.51 0.04 -7.31
CA LEU A 53 -2.36 -1.07 -6.89
C LEU A 53 -2.26 -2.28 -7.82
N LYS A 54 -2.20 -2.07 -9.15
CA LYS A 54 -1.98 -3.16 -10.11
C LYS A 54 -0.64 -3.86 -9.86
N ALA A 55 0.44 -3.10 -9.66
CA ALA A 55 1.73 -3.69 -9.33
C ALA A 55 1.73 -4.43 -7.99
N CYS A 56 1.00 -3.94 -6.98
CA CYS A 56 0.80 -4.69 -5.73
C CYS A 56 0.13 -6.04 -6.01
N LEU A 57 -0.90 -6.07 -6.86
CA LEU A 57 -1.59 -7.30 -7.23
C LEU A 57 -0.66 -8.28 -7.97
N GLU A 58 0.14 -7.79 -8.92
CA GLU A 58 1.13 -8.57 -9.64
C GLU A 58 2.22 -9.14 -8.71
N GLN A 59 2.68 -8.35 -7.74
CA GLN A 59 3.64 -8.80 -6.72
C GLN A 59 3.07 -9.92 -5.85
N LEU A 60 1.79 -9.86 -5.49
CA LEU A 60 1.12 -10.93 -4.76
C LEU A 60 0.98 -12.20 -5.61
N ASP A 61 0.70 -12.05 -6.89
CA ASP A 61 0.43 -13.18 -7.80
C ASP A 61 1.71 -13.90 -8.22
N SER A 62 2.81 -13.17 -8.40
CA SER A 62 4.13 -13.71 -8.70
C SER A 62 4.83 -14.32 -7.48
N CYS A 63 4.47 -13.91 -6.26
CA CYS A 63 5.12 -14.42 -5.06
C CYS A 63 4.73 -15.89 -4.77
N GLY A 64 5.70 -16.79 -4.64
CA GLY A 64 5.46 -18.22 -4.36
C GLY A 64 5.02 -18.56 -2.93
N CYS A 65 4.81 -17.58 -2.03
CA CYS A 65 4.41 -17.85 -0.66
C CYS A 65 2.91 -18.20 -0.54
N ARG A 66 2.55 -18.99 0.48
CA ARG A 66 1.17 -19.42 0.74
C ARG A 66 0.36 -18.37 1.49
N GLU A 67 0.84 -17.95 2.66
CA GLU A 67 0.08 -17.09 3.59
C GLU A 67 0.54 -15.63 3.59
N GLY A 68 1.71 -15.36 2.99
CA GLY A 68 2.38 -14.06 3.01
C GLY A 68 3.83 -14.17 3.47
N CYS A 69 4.69 -13.24 3.03
CA CYS A 69 6.08 -13.16 3.45
C CYS A 69 6.56 -11.70 3.47
N PRO A 70 7.72 -11.42 4.09
CA PRO A 70 8.30 -10.06 4.15
C PRO A 70 8.46 -9.40 2.78
N SER A 71 8.63 -10.18 1.72
CA SER A 71 8.84 -9.69 0.36
C SER A 71 7.55 -9.33 -0.39
N CYS A 72 6.35 -9.68 0.09
CA CYS A 72 5.10 -9.36 -0.60
C CYS A 72 4.14 -8.52 0.23
N ILE A 73 3.76 -8.99 1.43
CA ILE A 73 2.84 -8.29 2.34
C ILE A 73 3.54 -7.75 3.60
N GLY A 74 4.85 -7.99 3.73
CA GLY A 74 5.59 -7.69 4.95
C GLY A 74 5.42 -8.77 6.03
N THR A 75 5.83 -8.42 7.25
CA THR A 75 5.77 -9.32 8.40
C THR A 75 4.37 -9.29 9.00
N VAL A 76 3.68 -10.44 8.98
CA VAL A 76 2.34 -10.60 9.57
C VAL A 76 2.33 -11.66 10.67
N LYS A 77 1.32 -11.59 11.55
CA LYS A 77 1.07 -12.64 12.54
C LYS A 77 0.69 -13.95 11.84
N LYS A 78 1.24 -15.06 12.34
CA LYS A 78 0.91 -16.42 11.85
C LYS A 78 -0.57 -16.76 12.11
N GLY A 79 -1.15 -17.61 11.25
CA GLY A 79 -2.51 -18.13 11.40
C GLY A 79 -3.60 -17.31 10.70
N ILE A 80 -3.23 -16.32 9.89
CA ILE A 80 -4.13 -15.56 9.03
C ILE A 80 -3.66 -15.73 7.59
N ASP A 81 -4.57 -16.04 6.67
CA ASP A 81 -4.30 -16.03 5.22
C ASP A 81 -4.25 -14.59 4.71
N ALA A 82 -3.22 -13.86 5.17
CA ALA A 82 -3.08 -12.43 4.96
C ALA A 82 -2.90 -12.11 3.48
N LYS A 83 -2.14 -12.94 2.75
CA LYS A 83 -2.00 -12.80 1.29
C LYS A 83 -3.34 -12.80 0.56
N LYS A 84 -4.23 -13.74 0.88
CA LYS A 84 -5.57 -13.82 0.27
C LYS A 84 -6.41 -12.59 0.60
N LEU A 85 -6.41 -12.15 1.87
CA LEU A 85 -7.17 -10.98 2.31
C LEU A 85 -6.66 -9.68 1.66
N THR A 86 -5.34 -9.49 1.59
CA THR A 86 -4.73 -8.34 0.91
C THR A 86 -5.08 -8.34 -0.57
N LYS A 87 -5.06 -9.49 -1.24
CA LYS A 87 -5.45 -9.61 -2.65
C LYS A 87 -6.92 -9.23 -2.87
N TYR A 88 -7.81 -9.64 -1.96
CA TYR A 88 -9.22 -9.25 -2.01
C TYR A 88 -9.39 -7.73 -1.89
N LEU A 89 -8.73 -7.12 -0.90
CA LEU A 89 -8.81 -5.68 -0.66
C LEU A 89 -8.30 -4.87 -1.86
N ILE A 90 -7.16 -5.25 -2.45
CA ILE A 90 -6.61 -4.54 -3.62
C ILE A 90 -7.57 -4.62 -4.81
N LYS A 91 -8.20 -5.78 -5.03
CA LYS A 91 -9.19 -5.93 -6.10
C LYS A 91 -10.43 -5.08 -5.87
N ASP A 92 -10.90 -4.99 -4.63
CA ASP A 92 -12.04 -4.14 -4.27
C ASP A 92 -11.72 -2.66 -4.52
N LEU A 93 -10.52 -2.20 -4.13
CA LEU A 93 -10.04 -0.84 -4.38
C LEU A 93 -9.83 -0.51 -5.87
N LEU A 94 -9.59 -1.50 -6.73
CA LEU A 94 -9.43 -1.30 -8.18
C LEU A 94 -10.77 -1.23 -8.93
N ASN A 95 -11.87 -1.69 -8.32
CA ASN A 95 -13.19 -1.77 -8.94
C ASN A 95 -14.17 -0.68 -8.45
N ASN A 96 -13.76 0.13 -7.47
CA ASN A 96 -14.48 1.31 -6.99
C ASN A 96 -13.82 2.59 -7.53
#